data_AF-U9UNC7-F1
#
_entry.id   AF-U9UNC7-F1
#
_cell.length_a   1.000
_cell.length_b   1.000
_cell.length_c   1.000
_cell.angle_alpha   90.00
_cell.angle_beta   90.00
_cell.angle_gamma   90.00
#
_symmetry.space_group_name_H-M   'P 1'
#
loop_
_entity.id
_entity.type
_entity.pdbx_description
1 polymer ?
#
loop_
_entity_poly.entity_id
_entity_poly.type
_entity_poly.pdbx_seq_one_letter_code
_entity_poly.pdbx_strand_id
1 'polypeptide(L)'
;MYYLLLDQDMFLGLLRIHLIKIFILASNTYVAPISIINGSIYADGYLTTHTSEECGFMFANYETENIVMWKYFSRPDDKGNFSLLNEGRHYLQSSSNYYFIFPSIDGNFGIVNANSTDINIKSNEFINPSKFTFKVYVSFIKPVMESVDGPFLIYQSAIPHFELDFFCDTAFSGIGNTCLLMFNRAEDKNTSEVIKLSFQTSGSVFDMRKLGDKFVNAEIVTFNGLFQGGYLITLRDNQRKTIEGIILDNDGKYNGTWGFPPGLKSSGSFGVTASLNGSLRLVTFENEMTLKISFTTLPKFFSNDQGYENPHIKSTYPSIDSSIPLSITNINITYHLSVTISTNNVSIYQYINNDDIPILRQFVPGNSPYFSYSSDKKTINMKVLESTFNQPNSNYYIVIDGNMVRDWKSNNPLLGVVRNRWKFNT
;
A
#
# COMPACT_ATOMS: atom_id res chain seq x y z
N MET A 1 -34.18 -2.11 9.03
CA MET A 1 -34.86 -3.17 8.25
C MET A 1 -33.83 -3.54 7.20
N TYR A 2 -33.18 -4.68 7.45
CA TYR A 2 -31.91 -5.11 6.89
C TYR A 2 -32.12 -5.84 5.56
N TYR A 3 -31.33 -5.50 4.55
CA TYR A 3 -31.05 -6.27 3.33
C TYR A 3 -29.64 -5.82 2.87
N LEU A 4 -28.71 -6.65 2.38
CA LEU A 4 -28.88 -7.83 1.53
C LEU A 4 -29.30 -9.13 2.22
N LEU A 5 -30.26 -9.79 1.56
CA LEU A 5 -30.57 -11.19 1.67
C LEU A 5 -29.32 -12.06 1.47
N LEU A 6 -29.03 -12.89 2.45
CA LEU A 6 -29.23 -14.35 2.39
C LEU A 6 -29.63 -14.81 3.81
N ASP A 7 -30.92 -15.03 4.02
CA ASP A 7 -31.49 -15.89 5.07
C ASP A 7 -31.63 -17.29 4.41
N GLN A 8 -31.50 -18.45 5.03
CA GLN A 8 -31.95 -18.87 6.35
C GLN A 8 -31.40 -20.30 6.57
N ASP A 9 -30.55 -20.50 7.58
CA ASP A 9 -30.56 -21.67 8.48
C ASP A 9 -29.31 -21.67 9.37
N MET A 10 -29.51 -22.09 10.62
CA MET A 10 -28.49 -22.28 11.66
C MET A 10 -27.19 -22.89 11.13
N PHE A 11 -26.09 -22.45 11.76
CA PHE A 11 -24.69 -22.83 11.51
C PHE A 11 -24.11 -22.29 10.21
N LEU A 12 -23.45 -21.13 10.27
CA LEU A 12 -22.13 -20.83 9.68
C LEU A 12 -21.87 -19.32 9.79
N GLY A 13 -20.63 -18.96 10.14
CA GLY A 13 -20.25 -17.67 10.71
C GLY A 13 -20.43 -16.45 9.79
N LEU A 14 -20.79 -15.32 10.42
CA LEU A 14 -20.96 -13.98 9.85
C LEU A 14 -19.71 -13.10 9.98
N LEU A 15 -19.23 -12.62 8.82
CA LEU A 15 -18.02 -11.84 8.62
C LEU A 15 -18.24 -10.36 9.03
N ARG A 16 -17.46 -9.83 9.97
CA ARG A 16 -17.33 -8.38 10.20
C ARG A 16 -16.15 -7.90 9.38
N ILE A 17 -16.41 -7.17 8.30
CA ILE A 17 -15.35 -6.56 7.49
C ILE A 17 -15.14 -5.12 7.98
N HIS A 18 -13.95 -4.82 8.51
CA HIS A 18 -13.48 -3.44 8.63
C HIS A 18 -12.97 -2.96 7.27
N LEU A 19 -13.69 -1.99 6.70
CA LEU A 19 -13.50 -1.40 5.39
C LEU A 19 -12.25 -0.51 5.35
N ILE A 20 -11.15 -0.99 4.79
CA ILE A 20 -10.08 -0.12 4.29
C ILE A 20 -9.67 -0.62 2.90
N LYS A 21 -9.68 0.31 1.94
CA LYS A 21 -9.55 0.16 0.47
C LYS A 21 -10.82 -0.33 -0.24
N ILE A 22 -11.54 0.62 -0.84
CA ILE A 22 -12.84 0.39 -1.46
C ILE A 22 -12.68 -0.18 -2.86
N PHE A 23 -12.77 -1.50 -2.97
CA PHE A 23 -13.59 -2.14 -3.99
C PHE A 23 -14.89 -2.56 -3.31
N ILE A 24 -16.04 -2.03 -3.73
CA ILE A 24 -17.32 -2.65 -3.33
C ILE A 24 -17.45 -3.88 -4.21
N LEU A 25 -17.06 -5.02 -3.67
CA LEU A 25 -17.23 -6.28 -4.33
C LEU A 25 -18.44 -7.00 -3.75
N ALA A 26 -19.59 -6.86 -4.41
CA ALA A 26 -20.70 -7.76 -4.18
C ALA A 26 -20.40 -9.06 -4.94
N SER A 27 -19.69 -9.96 -4.30
CA SER A 27 -19.39 -11.27 -4.86
C SER A 27 -19.87 -12.37 -3.91
N ASN A 28 -20.53 -13.38 -4.46
CA ASN A 28 -20.91 -14.59 -3.75
C ASN A 28 -19.71 -15.56 -3.60
N THR A 29 -18.50 -15.14 -3.99
CA THR A 29 -17.30 -15.95 -3.87
C THR A 29 -16.88 -16.05 -2.41
N TYR A 30 -16.92 -17.28 -1.88
CA TYR A 30 -16.41 -17.61 -0.55
C TYR A 30 -14.94 -17.21 -0.40
N VAL A 31 -14.64 -16.38 0.59
CA VAL A 31 -13.28 -15.88 0.84
C VAL A 31 -12.53 -16.78 1.83
N ALA A 32 -13.07 -16.98 3.04
CA ALA A 32 -12.44 -17.77 4.09
C ALA A 32 -13.45 -18.18 5.18
N PRO A 33 -13.15 -19.21 5.99
CA PRO A 33 -13.93 -19.52 7.18
C PRO A 33 -13.66 -18.47 8.27
N ILE A 34 -14.61 -18.33 9.20
CA ILE A 34 -14.44 -17.51 10.40
C ILE A 34 -13.65 -18.29 11.43
N SER A 35 -12.69 -17.62 12.04
CA SER A 35 -11.83 -18.24 13.02
C SER A 35 -12.39 -18.06 14.42
N ILE A 36 -12.44 -19.14 15.19
CA ILE A 36 -12.84 -19.14 16.59
C ILE A 36 -11.63 -19.53 17.40
N ILE A 37 -11.12 -18.58 18.18
CA ILE A 37 -9.90 -18.76 18.97
C ILE A 37 -10.30 -18.57 20.42
N ASN A 38 -10.11 -19.61 21.24
CA ASN A 38 -10.46 -19.61 22.67
C ASN A 38 -11.92 -19.17 22.95
N GLY A 39 -12.86 -19.62 22.11
CA GLY A 39 -14.29 -19.29 22.23
C GLY A 39 -14.67 -17.88 21.77
N SER A 40 -13.70 -17.06 21.39
CA SER A 40 -13.92 -15.73 20.80
C SER A 40 -13.93 -15.81 19.28
N ILE A 41 -14.90 -15.15 18.65
CA ILE A 41 -15.01 -15.08 17.19
C ILE A 41 -14.08 -13.99 16.69
N TYR A 42 -13.09 -14.37 15.88
CA TYR A 42 -12.22 -13.48 15.13
C TYR A 42 -12.72 -13.41 13.69
N ALA A 43 -13.74 -12.56 13.48
CA ALA A 43 -14.39 -12.35 12.17
C ALA A 43 -13.71 -11.27 11.32
N ASP A 44 -12.72 -10.56 11.87
CA ASP A 44 -12.04 -9.44 11.23
C ASP A 44 -10.87 -9.96 10.37
N GLY A 45 -11.16 -10.27 9.11
CA GLY A 45 -10.12 -10.47 8.10
C GLY A 45 -9.64 -9.13 7.53
N TYR A 46 -8.35 -9.03 7.24
CA TYR A 46 -7.73 -7.87 6.60
C TYR A 46 -7.69 -8.07 5.08
N LEU A 47 -8.24 -7.11 4.33
CA LEU A 47 -8.09 -7.04 2.88
C LEU A 47 -7.07 -5.97 2.53
N THR A 48 -6.05 -6.34 1.78
CA THR A 48 -5.01 -5.42 1.32
C THR A 48 -4.87 -5.52 -0.20
N THR A 49 -5.17 -4.43 -0.90
CA THR A 49 -4.96 -4.37 -2.36
C THR A 49 -3.48 -4.22 -2.69
N HIS A 50 -3.08 -4.79 -3.83
CA HIS A 50 -1.78 -4.50 -4.43
C HIS A 50 -1.63 -2.99 -4.71
N THR A 51 -0.38 -2.52 -4.86
CA THR A 51 -0.04 -1.16 -5.30
C THR A 51 -0.44 -0.84 -6.75
N SER A 52 -0.79 -1.86 -7.55
CA SER A 52 -1.14 -1.75 -8.96
C SER A 52 -2.58 -2.19 -9.14
N GLU A 53 -3.37 -1.39 -9.86
CA GLU A 53 -4.78 -1.67 -10.15
C GLU A 53 -4.97 -2.86 -11.12
N GLU A 54 -3.90 -3.24 -11.83
CA GLU A 54 -3.91 -4.42 -12.72
C GLU A 54 -3.67 -5.74 -11.95
N CYS A 55 -3.30 -5.65 -10.67
CA CYS A 55 -3.06 -6.79 -9.80
C CYS A 55 -4.23 -6.99 -8.83
N GLY A 56 -4.22 -8.12 -8.14
CA GLY A 56 -5.31 -8.45 -7.22
C GLY A 56 -5.09 -7.96 -5.79
N PHE A 57 -5.59 -8.73 -4.83
CA PHE A 57 -5.57 -8.35 -3.42
C PHE A 57 -5.30 -9.57 -2.54
N MET A 58 -4.74 -9.31 -1.36
CA MET A 58 -4.55 -10.32 -0.33
C MET A 58 -5.63 -10.18 0.74
N PHE A 59 -6.25 -11.29 1.08
CA PHE A 59 -7.06 -11.45 2.27
C PHE A 59 -6.25 -12.22 3.31
N ALA A 60 -6.25 -11.77 4.56
CA ALA A 60 -5.62 -12.48 5.66
C ALA A 60 -6.50 -12.52 6.89
N ASN A 61 -6.46 -13.62 7.61
CA ASN A 61 -7.19 -13.80 8.87
C ASN A 61 -6.37 -14.69 9.81
N TYR A 62 -6.60 -14.53 11.12
CA TYR A 62 -6.04 -15.46 12.08
C TYR A 62 -6.58 -16.86 11.83
N GLU A 63 -5.74 -17.89 11.91
CA GLU A 63 -6.16 -19.29 12.05
C GLU A 63 -6.09 -19.72 13.51
N THR A 64 -5.03 -19.29 14.19
CA THR A 64 -4.80 -19.42 15.63
C THR A 64 -4.15 -18.13 16.15
N GLU A 65 -3.90 -18.01 17.46
CA GLU A 65 -3.27 -16.81 18.04
C GLU A 65 -1.91 -16.43 17.41
N ASN A 66 -1.18 -17.41 16.85
CA ASN A 66 0.16 -17.21 16.29
C ASN A 66 0.24 -17.43 14.79
N ILE A 67 -0.86 -17.83 14.15
CA ILE A 67 -0.85 -18.23 12.74
C ILE A 67 -1.86 -17.38 11.99
N VAL A 68 -1.39 -16.71 10.94
CA VAL A 68 -2.21 -15.97 10.01
C VAL A 68 -2.29 -16.76 8.71
N MET A 69 -3.49 -17.13 8.30
CA MET A 69 -3.74 -17.61 6.94
C MET A 69 -3.85 -16.41 6.01
N TRP A 70 -3.32 -16.54 4.81
CA TRP A 70 -3.46 -15.55 3.76
C TRP A 70 -3.87 -16.21 2.45
N LYS A 71 -4.66 -15.49 1.67
CA LYS A 71 -5.12 -15.86 0.33
C LYS A 71 -4.90 -14.68 -0.59
N TYR A 72 -4.23 -14.92 -1.71
CA TYR A 72 -3.99 -13.95 -2.76
C TYR A 72 -4.93 -14.22 -3.92
N PHE A 73 -5.75 -13.23 -4.26
CA PHE A 73 -6.76 -13.32 -5.30
C PHE A 73 -6.36 -12.49 -6.52
N SER A 74 -6.96 -12.77 -7.67
CA SER A 74 -6.86 -11.95 -8.87
C SER A 74 -7.57 -10.61 -8.67
N ARG A 75 -7.31 -9.66 -9.58
CA ARG A 75 -8.20 -8.51 -9.71
C ARG A 75 -9.61 -8.99 -10.10
N PRO A 76 -10.66 -8.26 -9.71
CA PRO A 76 -12.00 -8.51 -10.22
C PRO A 76 -12.07 -8.36 -11.74
N ASP A 77 -12.84 -9.22 -12.41
CA ASP A 77 -13.24 -9.06 -13.80
C ASP A 77 -14.38 -8.04 -13.95
N ASP A 78 -14.81 -7.77 -15.18
CA ASP A 78 -15.89 -6.81 -15.47
C ASP A 78 -17.24 -7.19 -14.85
N LYS A 79 -17.40 -8.44 -14.42
CA LYS A 79 -18.58 -8.98 -13.72
C LYS A 79 -18.39 -9.00 -12.20
N GLY A 80 -17.25 -8.54 -11.69
CA GLY A 80 -16.90 -8.54 -10.27
C GLY A 80 -16.41 -9.89 -9.73
N ASN A 81 -16.16 -10.89 -10.58
CA ASN A 81 -15.62 -12.17 -10.15
C ASN A 81 -14.09 -12.09 -10.02
N PHE A 82 -13.55 -12.86 -9.10
CA PHE A 82 -12.11 -12.98 -8.88
C PHE A 82 -11.79 -14.44 -8.56
N SER A 83 -10.56 -14.86 -8.85
CA SER A 83 -10.09 -16.22 -8.61
C SER A 83 -8.99 -16.25 -7.56
N LEU A 84 -8.91 -17.35 -6.81
CA LEU A 84 -7.78 -17.61 -5.93
C LEU A 84 -6.54 -17.89 -6.79
N LEU A 85 -5.47 -17.13 -6.57
CA LEU A 85 -4.18 -17.31 -7.24
C LEU A 85 -3.21 -18.11 -6.38
N ASN A 86 -3.14 -17.82 -5.09
CA ASN A 86 -2.33 -18.57 -4.15
C ASN A 86 -2.83 -18.42 -2.70
N GLU A 87 -2.37 -19.29 -1.80
CA GLU A 87 -2.66 -19.20 -0.38
C GLU A 87 -1.52 -19.76 0.47
N GLY A 88 -1.51 -19.42 1.76
CA GLY A 88 -0.49 -19.92 2.66
C GLY A 88 -0.72 -19.50 4.10
N ARG A 89 0.29 -19.76 4.92
CA ARG A 89 0.31 -19.44 6.34
C ARG A 89 1.54 -18.60 6.68
N HIS A 90 1.39 -17.71 7.64
CA HIS A 90 2.48 -16.95 8.22
C HIS A 90 2.46 -17.12 9.74
N TYR A 91 3.64 -17.35 10.31
CA TYR A 91 3.83 -17.56 11.75
C TYR A 91 4.29 -16.24 12.38
N LEU A 92 3.44 -15.69 13.24
CA LEU A 92 3.72 -14.46 13.98
C LEU A 92 4.79 -14.71 15.05
N GLN A 93 5.53 -13.65 15.39
CA GLN A 93 6.57 -13.73 16.42
C GLN A 93 6.01 -13.85 17.84
N SER A 94 4.72 -13.55 18.02
CA SER A 94 4.01 -13.71 19.28
C SER A 94 2.51 -13.79 19.07
N SER A 95 1.80 -14.27 20.11
CA SER A 95 0.33 -14.34 20.19
C SER A 95 -0.33 -12.99 20.42
N SER A 96 0.33 -11.90 20.04
CA SER A 96 -0.25 -10.58 20.21
C SER A 96 -1.55 -10.48 19.40
N ASN A 97 -2.57 -9.87 19.98
CA ASN A 97 -3.89 -9.75 19.36
C ASN A 97 -3.93 -8.91 18.08
N TYR A 98 -2.81 -8.29 17.66
CA TYR A 98 -2.80 -7.33 16.54
C TYR A 98 -1.65 -7.55 15.55
N TYR A 99 -1.99 -7.70 14.27
CA TYR A 99 -1.07 -7.55 13.14
C TYR A 99 -1.67 -6.57 12.14
N PHE A 100 -0.81 -5.98 11.31
CA PHE A 100 -1.21 -5.06 10.25
C PHE A 100 -0.58 -5.48 8.93
N ILE A 101 -1.34 -5.40 7.84
CA ILE A 101 -0.86 -5.76 6.50
C ILE A 101 -0.90 -4.54 5.60
N PHE A 102 0.16 -4.36 4.82
CA PHE A 102 0.30 -3.27 3.86
C PHE A 102 0.94 -3.78 2.56
N PRO A 103 0.68 -3.16 1.40
CA PRO A 103 1.32 -3.56 0.17
C PRO A 103 2.72 -2.95 0.07
N SER A 104 3.60 -3.59 -0.69
CA SER A 104 4.94 -3.11 -1.04
C SER A 104 5.03 -2.87 -2.56
N ILE A 105 5.96 -2.00 -2.99
CA ILE A 105 6.16 -1.62 -4.41
C ILE A 105 6.52 -2.82 -5.29
N ASP A 106 7.20 -3.81 -4.72
CA ASP A 106 7.59 -5.04 -5.41
C ASP A 106 6.46 -6.06 -5.61
N GLY A 107 5.25 -5.71 -5.20
CA GLY A 107 4.07 -6.57 -5.31
C GLY A 107 3.93 -7.60 -4.18
N ASN A 108 4.82 -7.51 -3.19
CA ASN A 108 4.74 -8.30 -1.97
C ASN A 108 3.87 -7.59 -0.92
N PHE A 109 3.53 -8.31 0.14
CA PHE A 109 2.73 -7.78 1.24
C PHE A 109 3.55 -7.79 2.53
N GLY A 110 3.75 -6.63 3.13
CA GLY A 110 4.35 -6.51 4.45
C GLY A 110 3.33 -6.85 5.53
N ILE A 111 3.71 -7.70 6.47
CA ILE A 111 2.96 -7.98 7.69
C ILE A 111 3.77 -7.52 8.89
N VAL A 112 3.19 -6.62 9.69
CA VAL A 112 3.78 -6.09 10.92
C VAL A 112 3.09 -6.72 12.11
N ASN A 113 3.89 -7.12 13.09
CA ASN A 113 3.43 -7.69 14.34
C ASN A 113 4.34 -7.22 15.48
N ALA A 114 3.78 -7.07 16.68
CA ALA A 114 4.54 -6.66 17.85
C ALA A 114 4.49 -7.73 18.92
N ASN A 115 5.63 -7.97 19.57
CA ASN A 115 5.72 -8.83 20.74
C ASN A 115 5.87 -7.96 22.00
N SER A 116 5.06 -8.26 23.03
CA SER A 116 5.09 -7.62 24.34
C SER A 116 5.34 -8.64 25.43
N THR A 117 6.26 -8.35 26.34
CA THR A 117 6.60 -9.23 27.47
C THR A 117 6.08 -8.73 28.82
N ASP A 118 5.71 -7.45 28.95
CA ASP A 118 5.61 -6.78 30.25
C ASP A 118 4.41 -5.81 30.37
N ILE A 119 3.19 -6.35 30.30
CA ILE A 119 1.96 -5.59 30.58
C ILE A 119 1.75 -5.43 32.11
N ASN A 120 2.43 -6.23 32.94
CA ASN A 120 2.12 -6.42 34.37
C ASN A 120 3.23 -6.06 35.38
N ILE A 121 4.31 -5.36 35.00
CA ILE A 121 5.35 -4.92 35.96
C ILE A 121 4.79 -3.83 36.89
N LYS A 122 5.32 -3.64 38.10
CA LYS A 122 4.90 -2.52 38.96
C LYS A 122 5.63 -1.23 38.52
N SER A 123 4.91 -0.11 38.47
CA SER A 123 5.36 1.21 37.96
C SER A 123 6.61 1.82 38.60
N ASN A 124 7.18 1.21 39.65
CA ASN A 124 8.29 1.75 40.45
C ASN A 124 9.61 0.95 40.35
N GLU A 125 9.77 0.05 39.38
CA GLU A 125 11.05 -0.64 39.17
C GLU A 125 11.97 0.15 38.21
N PHE A 126 13.28 0.13 38.49
CA PHE A 126 14.28 0.71 37.60
C PHE A 126 14.21 0.06 36.20
N ILE A 127 14.01 0.88 35.17
CA ILE A 127 14.03 0.42 33.78
C ILE A 127 15.43 -0.11 33.44
N ASN A 128 15.53 -1.39 33.14
CA ASN A 128 16.77 -1.97 32.62
C ASN A 128 16.79 -1.80 31.09
N PRO A 129 17.65 -0.92 30.53
CA PRO A 129 17.69 -0.65 29.09
C PRO A 129 18.11 -1.88 28.26
N SER A 130 18.69 -2.91 28.90
CA SER A 130 19.08 -4.16 28.26
C SER A 130 17.93 -5.17 28.16
N LYS A 131 16.80 -4.93 28.82
CA LYS A 131 15.58 -5.74 28.72
C LYS A 131 14.57 -5.02 27.85
N PHE A 132 14.00 -5.71 26.87
CA PHE A 132 12.95 -5.15 26.03
C PHE A 132 11.59 -5.43 26.65
N THR A 133 10.67 -4.49 26.50
CA THR A 133 9.26 -4.63 26.83
C THR A 133 8.44 -4.87 25.57
N PHE A 134 8.82 -4.20 24.46
CA PHE A 134 8.17 -4.35 23.16
C PHE A 134 9.20 -4.48 22.04
N LYS A 135 8.88 -5.33 21.06
CA LYS A 135 9.60 -5.45 19.79
C LYS A 135 8.61 -5.47 18.64
N VAL A 136 8.89 -4.70 17.60
CA VAL A 136 8.07 -4.64 16.38
C VAL A 136 8.84 -5.30 15.25
N TYR A 137 8.20 -6.27 14.62
CA TYR A 137 8.74 -7.04 13.53
C TYR A 137 7.95 -6.81 12.26
N VAL A 138 8.64 -6.88 11.12
CA VAL A 138 8.02 -6.93 9.80
C VAL A 138 8.50 -8.17 9.05
N SER A 139 7.58 -8.81 8.35
CA SER A 139 7.89 -9.86 7.38
C SER A 139 7.27 -9.49 6.02
N PHE A 140 7.84 -9.95 4.92
CA PHE A 140 7.28 -9.71 3.58
C PHE A 140 6.82 -11.03 2.97
N ILE A 141 5.51 -11.19 2.81
CA ILE A 141 4.88 -12.32 2.16
C ILE A 141 4.97 -12.12 0.65
N LYS A 142 5.55 -13.11 -0.05
CA LYS A 142 5.70 -13.14 -1.51
C LYS A 142 4.75 -14.17 -2.11
N PRO A 143 3.48 -13.80 -2.36
CA PRO A 143 2.46 -14.78 -2.73
C PRO A 143 2.76 -15.50 -4.05
N VAL A 144 3.47 -14.86 -4.98
CA VAL A 144 3.84 -15.46 -6.27
C VAL A 144 5.05 -16.41 -6.14
N MET A 145 5.97 -16.13 -5.23
CA MET A 145 7.17 -16.94 -5.01
C MET A 145 7.03 -17.97 -3.89
N GLU A 146 5.85 -18.04 -3.24
CA GLU A 146 5.56 -18.92 -2.09
C GLU A 146 6.62 -18.84 -0.99
N SER A 147 7.11 -17.63 -0.72
CA SER A 147 8.16 -17.39 0.25
C SER A 147 7.85 -16.21 1.14
N VAL A 148 8.56 -16.14 2.27
CA VAL A 148 8.47 -15.04 3.23
C VAL A 148 9.88 -14.58 3.56
N ASP A 149 10.13 -13.28 3.42
CA ASP A 149 11.36 -12.67 3.94
C ASP A 149 11.11 -12.15 5.36
N GLY A 150 12.12 -12.27 6.21
CA GLY A 150 12.05 -11.85 7.62
C GLY A 150 11.84 -13.04 8.57
N PRO A 151 11.40 -12.78 9.82
CA PRO A 151 11.03 -11.49 10.39
C PRO A 151 12.24 -10.56 10.57
N PHE A 152 12.04 -9.25 10.37
CA PHE A 152 13.04 -8.22 10.64
C PHE A 152 12.59 -7.34 11.80
N LEU A 153 13.47 -7.11 12.78
CA LEU A 153 13.21 -6.19 13.89
C LEU A 153 13.34 -4.74 13.40
N ILE A 154 12.25 -3.98 13.44
CA ILE A 154 12.21 -2.58 12.99
C ILE A 154 12.09 -1.58 14.15
N TYR A 155 11.71 -2.04 15.34
CA TYR A 155 11.68 -1.20 16.53
C TYR A 155 11.79 -2.04 17.80
N GLN A 156 12.44 -1.49 18.83
CA GLN A 156 12.44 -2.08 20.17
C GLN A 156 12.41 -0.98 21.23
N SER A 157 11.73 -1.24 22.34
CA SER A 157 11.70 -0.35 23.50
C SER A 157 11.77 -1.16 24.80
N ALA A 158 12.44 -0.57 25.80
CA ALA A 158 12.52 -1.08 27.17
C ALA A 158 11.49 -0.43 28.11
N ILE A 159 10.65 0.48 27.60
CA ILE A 159 9.73 1.24 28.44
C ILE A 159 8.46 0.40 28.69
N PRO A 160 8.10 0.11 29.96
CA PRO A 160 6.91 -0.64 30.32
C PRO A 160 5.62 0.19 30.19
N HIS A 161 4.47 -0.48 30.31
CA HIS A 161 3.12 0.14 30.43
C HIS A 161 2.62 0.96 29.24
N PHE A 162 3.05 0.60 28.04
CA PHE A 162 2.50 1.15 26.81
C PHE A 162 1.63 0.13 26.08
N GLU A 163 0.49 0.58 25.57
CA GLU A 163 -0.21 -0.10 24.48
C GLU A 163 0.37 0.42 23.16
N LEU A 164 0.66 -0.50 22.23
CA LEU A 164 1.26 -0.18 20.95
C LEU A 164 0.28 -0.46 19.82
N ASP A 165 -0.08 0.58 19.08
CA ASP A 165 -0.74 0.46 17.78
C ASP A 165 0.24 0.80 16.66
N PHE A 166 0.03 0.23 15.48
CA PHE A 166 0.87 0.51 14.34
C PHE A 166 0.11 0.46 13.01
N PHE A 167 0.44 1.41 12.15
CA PHE A 167 -0.08 1.49 10.79
C PHE A 167 1.08 1.69 9.83
N CYS A 168 1.10 0.92 8.76
CA CYS A 168 2.21 0.94 7.81
C CYS A 168 1.70 1.09 6.39
N ASP A 169 2.51 1.70 5.53
CA ASP A 169 2.23 1.77 4.11
C ASP A 169 3.53 1.92 3.30
N THR A 170 3.40 1.78 1.99
CA THR A 170 4.46 2.06 1.03
C THR A 170 4.82 3.55 1.04
N ALA A 171 6.11 3.87 0.96
CA ALA A 171 6.58 5.23 0.75
C ALA A 171 6.68 5.55 -0.76
N PHE A 172 5.57 5.88 -1.42
CA PHE A 172 5.51 6.03 -2.90
C PHE A 172 6.43 7.10 -3.49
N SER A 173 6.67 8.20 -2.77
CA SER A 173 7.62 9.24 -3.16
C SER A 173 9.03 9.04 -2.62
N GLY A 174 9.18 8.13 -1.66
CA GLY A 174 10.42 7.84 -0.95
C GLY A 174 11.01 6.50 -1.38
N ILE A 175 11.89 5.97 -0.53
CA ILE A 175 12.49 4.65 -0.71
C ILE A 175 11.95 3.73 0.38
N GLY A 176 11.50 2.54 0.01
CA GLY A 176 11.06 1.51 0.96
C GLY A 176 9.65 1.77 1.53
N ASN A 177 9.52 1.59 2.83
CA ASN A 177 8.25 1.55 3.55
C ASN A 177 8.27 2.48 4.75
N THR A 178 7.09 2.83 5.26
CA THR A 178 6.98 3.65 6.46
C THR A 178 5.89 3.14 7.39
N CYS A 179 6.11 3.29 8.70
CA CYS A 179 5.12 2.99 9.71
C CYS A 179 4.95 4.17 10.67
N LEU A 180 3.74 4.35 11.17
CA LEU A 180 3.45 5.08 12.39
C LEU A 180 3.31 4.07 13.52
N LEU A 181 4.10 4.25 14.58
CA LEU A 181 3.96 3.56 15.84
C LEU A 181 3.35 4.52 16.85
N MET A 182 2.30 4.08 17.53
CA MET A 182 1.57 4.87 18.51
C MET A 182 1.67 4.20 19.86
N PHE A 183 2.18 4.95 20.83
CA PHE A 183 2.36 4.48 22.20
C PHE A 183 1.34 5.19 23.08
N ASN A 184 0.37 4.44 23.59
CA ASN A 184 -0.64 4.92 24.54
C ASN A 184 -0.24 4.46 25.95
N ARG A 185 -0.16 5.38 26.91
CA ARG A 185 0.07 4.98 28.31
C ARG A 185 -1.18 4.31 28.85
N ALA A 186 -1.02 3.15 29.49
CA ALA A 186 -2.15 2.40 30.06
C ALA A 186 -2.97 3.23 31.07
N GLU A 187 -2.33 4.16 31.78
CA GLU A 187 -2.96 4.98 32.83
C GLU A 187 -3.47 6.36 32.33
N ASP A 188 -3.02 6.83 31.16
CA ASP A 188 -3.41 8.13 30.60
C ASP A 188 -3.53 8.06 29.08
N LYS A 189 -4.77 7.90 28.59
CA LYS A 189 -5.08 7.83 27.15
C LYS A 189 -4.93 9.18 26.41
N ASN A 190 -4.65 10.28 27.11
CA ASN A 190 -4.53 11.60 26.49
C ASN A 190 -3.10 11.93 26.03
N THR A 191 -2.12 11.09 26.36
CA THR A 191 -0.70 11.30 25.99
C THR A 191 -0.20 10.20 25.05
N SER A 192 -0.71 10.18 23.82
CA SER A 192 -0.21 9.29 22.76
C SER A 192 1.09 9.83 22.18
N GLU A 193 2.16 9.06 22.26
CA GLU A 193 3.39 9.36 21.52
C GLU A 193 3.35 8.69 20.16
N VAL A 194 3.56 9.47 19.09
CA VAL A 194 3.55 8.94 17.72
C VAL A 194 4.95 9.03 17.13
N ILE A 195 5.48 7.89 16.68
CA ILE A 195 6.77 7.78 16.02
C ILE A 195 6.54 7.37 14.56
N LYS A 196 7.04 8.17 13.63
CA LYS A 196 7.20 7.78 12.23
C LYS A 196 8.55 7.09 12.07
N LEU A 197 8.55 5.91 11.48
CA LEU A 197 9.78 5.22 11.06
C LEU A 197 9.73 4.89 9.57
N SER A 198 10.90 4.89 8.92
CA SER A 198 11.08 4.47 7.53
C SER A 198 12.17 3.42 7.43
N PHE A 199 11.88 2.39 6.63
CA PHE A 199 12.68 1.18 6.56
C PHE A 199 12.64 0.55 5.17
N GLN A 200 13.68 -0.21 4.84
CA GLN A 200 13.84 -0.89 3.57
C GLN A 200 13.11 -2.24 3.57
N THR A 201 12.94 -2.86 2.41
CA THR A 201 12.42 -4.25 2.31
C THR A 201 13.33 -5.29 2.98
N SER A 202 14.61 -4.94 3.23
CA SER A 202 15.54 -5.73 4.05
C SER A 202 15.29 -5.61 5.56
N GLY A 203 14.34 -4.79 5.99
CA GLY A 203 14.08 -4.45 7.39
C GLY A 203 15.02 -3.40 7.98
N SER A 204 16.01 -2.91 7.22
CA SER A 204 16.92 -1.86 7.69
C SER A 204 16.19 -0.53 7.87
N VAL A 205 16.15 -0.02 9.11
CA VAL A 205 15.58 1.28 9.46
C VAL A 205 16.60 2.37 9.18
N PHE A 206 16.20 3.42 8.47
CA PHE A 206 17.11 4.51 8.07
C PHE A 206 16.61 5.90 8.47
N ASP A 207 15.36 6.05 8.90
CA ASP A 207 14.82 7.29 9.44
C ASP A 207 13.81 6.98 10.54
N MET A 208 13.88 7.73 11.64
CA MET A 208 12.95 7.62 12.76
C MET A 208 12.77 8.99 13.40
N ARG A 209 11.52 9.43 13.53
CA ARG A 209 11.18 10.76 14.03
C ARG A 209 9.92 10.71 14.89
N LYS A 210 9.92 11.45 15.99
CA LYS A 210 8.71 11.70 16.78
C LYS A 210 7.84 12.71 16.03
N LEU A 211 6.58 12.38 15.80
CA LEU A 211 5.59 13.35 15.32
C LEU A 211 5.06 14.14 16.52
N GLY A 212 4.94 15.46 16.37
CA GLY A 212 4.61 16.37 17.48
C GLY A 212 3.22 16.17 18.08
N ASP A 213 2.95 16.91 19.16
CA ASP A 213 1.80 16.74 20.08
C ASP A 213 0.40 17.07 19.50
N LYS A 214 0.22 17.03 18.17
CA LYS A 214 -1.03 17.41 17.50
C LYS A 214 -2.12 16.33 17.51
N PHE A 215 -1.84 15.14 18.05
CA PHE A 215 -2.78 14.00 18.03
C PHE A 215 -3.52 13.81 19.36
N VAL A 216 -3.49 14.81 20.25
CA VAL A 216 -4.15 14.75 21.56
C VAL A 216 -5.67 14.66 21.37
N ASN A 217 -6.30 13.65 21.99
CA ASN A 217 -7.76 13.38 22.02
C ASN A 217 -8.41 12.92 20.70
N ALA A 218 -7.66 12.44 19.71
CA ALA A 218 -8.23 11.86 18.50
C ALA A 218 -7.68 10.44 18.24
N GLU A 219 -8.56 9.52 17.87
CA GLU A 219 -8.18 8.15 17.49
C GLU A 219 -7.66 8.15 16.05
N ILE A 220 -6.43 7.67 15.83
CA ILE A 220 -5.94 7.43 14.47
C ILE A 220 -6.57 6.13 13.96
N VAL A 221 -7.32 6.24 12.87
CA VAL A 221 -8.02 5.11 12.25
C VAL A 221 -7.20 4.52 11.11
N THR A 222 -6.58 5.38 10.29
CA THR A 222 -5.77 4.94 9.14
C THR A 222 -4.55 5.82 8.94
N PHE A 223 -3.50 5.22 8.39
CA PHE A 223 -2.34 5.91 7.83
C PHE A 223 -2.12 5.41 6.42
N ASN A 224 -2.07 6.33 5.46
CA ASN A 224 -1.92 6.01 4.05
C ASN A 224 -0.78 6.79 3.42
N GLY A 225 0.12 6.08 2.75
CA GLY A 225 1.10 6.67 1.85
C GLY A 225 0.39 7.23 0.64
N LEU A 226 0.69 8.46 0.25
CA LEU A 226 0.06 9.11 -0.89
C LEU A 226 0.93 8.96 -2.14
N PHE A 227 0.33 8.57 -3.26
CA PHE A 227 1.02 8.45 -4.55
C PHE A 227 1.65 9.76 -5.03
N GLN A 228 1.05 10.89 -4.64
CA GLN A 228 1.58 12.23 -4.92
C GLN A 228 2.60 12.72 -3.89
N GLY A 229 3.11 11.82 -3.07
CA GLY A 229 3.99 12.10 -1.94
C GLY A 229 3.21 12.55 -0.71
N GLY A 230 3.90 12.56 0.43
CA GLY A 230 3.29 12.80 1.72
C GLY A 230 2.45 11.64 2.23
N TYR A 231 1.67 11.91 3.28
CA TYR A 231 0.89 10.92 3.99
C TYR A 231 -0.45 11.49 4.43
N LEU A 232 -1.47 10.63 4.49
CA LEU A 232 -2.77 10.93 5.05
C LEU A 232 -2.96 10.16 6.36
N ILE A 233 -3.24 10.89 7.44
CA ILE A 233 -3.69 10.32 8.71
C ILE A 233 -5.18 10.61 8.82
N THR A 234 -6.00 9.56 8.96
CA THR A 234 -7.43 9.71 9.24
C THR A 234 -7.67 9.63 10.73
N LEU A 235 -8.35 10.64 11.28
CA LEU A 235 -8.69 10.76 12.68
C LEU A 235 -10.19 10.60 12.89
N ARG A 236 -10.56 9.99 14.01
CA ARG A 236 -11.94 9.91 14.51
C ARG A 236 -12.03 10.53 15.90
N ASP A 237 -12.95 11.47 16.05
CA ASP A 237 -13.40 11.98 17.35
C ASP A 237 -14.63 11.16 17.76
N ASN A 238 -14.45 10.28 18.74
CA ASN A 238 -15.50 9.39 19.24
C ASN A 238 -16.60 10.14 20.02
N GLN A 239 -16.29 11.30 20.61
CA GLN A 239 -17.29 12.09 21.36
C GLN A 239 -18.22 12.81 20.40
N ARG A 240 -17.66 13.47 19.38
CA ARG A 240 -18.44 14.21 18.38
C ARG A 240 -18.94 13.32 17.23
N LYS A 241 -18.45 12.09 17.14
CA LYS A 241 -18.65 11.16 16.02
C LYS A 241 -18.29 11.82 14.69
N THR A 242 -17.15 12.50 14.66
CA THR A 242 -16.66 13.21 13.48
C THR A 242 -15.37 12.58 12.97
N ILE A 243 -15.17 12.67 11.66
CA ILE A 243 -13.95 12.23 11.01
C ILE A 243 -13.25 13.42 10.36
N GLU A 244 -11.93 13.40 10.42
CA GLU A 244 -11.08 14.38 9.76
C GLU A 244 -9.81 13.70 9.22
N GLY A 245 -9.12 14.36 8.30
CA GLY A 245 -7.89 13.86 7.73
C GLY A 245 -6.82 14.94 7.80
N ILE A 246 -5.66 14.54 8.31
CA ILE A 246 -4.45 15.36 8.37
C ILE A 246 -3.52 14.93 7.24
N ILE A 247 -3.03 15.91 6.49
CA ILE A 247 -2.03 15.68 5.46
C ILE A 247 -0.65 16.07 5.99
N LEU A 248 0.28 15.15 5.86
CA LEU A 248 1.71 15.35 6.12
C LEU A 248 2.48 15.40 4.80
N ASP A 249 3.55 16.19 4.74
CA ASP A 249 4.51 16.15 3.63
C ASP A 249 5.44 14.91 3.70
N ASN A 250 6.37 14.80 2.75
CA ASN A 250 7.33 13.68 2.68
C ASN A 250 8.19 13.55 3.96
N ASP A 251 8.48 14.67 4.62
CA ASP A 251 9.27 14.72 5.86
C ASP A 251 8.43 14.38 7.10
N GLY A 252 7.12 14.21 6.95
CA GLY A 252 6.18 13.97 8.05
C GLY A 252 5.71 15.25 8.74
N LYS A 253 5.94 16.42 8.15
CA LYS A 253 5.50 17.70 8.71
C LYS A 253 4.07 18.00 8.26
N TYR A 254 3.28 18.58 9.16
CA TYR A 254 1.91 18.99 8.89
C TYR A 254 1.83 19.97 7.71
N ASN A 255 0.99 19.66 6.73
CA ASN A 255 0.76 20.48 5.54
C ASN A 255 -0.71 20.91 5.34
N GLY A 256 -1.65 20.40 6.12
CA GLY A 256 -3.05 20.80 6.02
C GLY A 256 -4.01 19.66 6.34
N THR A 257 -5.24 19.80 5.86
CA THR A 257 -6.30 18.79 6.01
C THR A 257 -6.73 18.23 4.65
N TRP A 258 -7.45 17.11 4.68
CA TRP A 258 -7.95 16.36 3.52
C TRP A 258 -9.02 17.07 2.67
N GLY A 259 -9.24 18.37 2.82
CA GLY A 259 -10.15 19.16 1.98
C GLY A 259 -11.66 18.89 2.14
N PHE A 260 -12.10 17.85 2.84
CA PHE A 260 -13.52 17.68 3.19
C PHE A 260 -13.96 18.67 4.29
N PRO A 261 -15.27 18.97 4.40
CA PRO A 261 -15.79 19.88 5.41
C PRO A 261 -15.36 19.49 6.83
N PRO A 262 -14.98 20.46 7.68
CA PRO A 262 -14.61 20.18 9.07
C PRO A 262 -15.82 19.65 9.85
N GLY A 263 -15.57 18.77 10.82
CA GLY A 263 -16.62 18.19 11.67
C GLY A 263 -17.56 17.25 10.91
N LEU A 264 -17.08 16.57 9.88
CA LEU A 264 -17.87 15.65 9.08
C LEU A 264 -18.36 14.49 9.95
N LYS A 265 -19.68 14.45 10.20
CA LYS A 265 -20.28 13.42 11.05
C LYS A 265 -20.26 12.07 10.34
N SER A 266 -19.77 11.06 11.04
CA SER A 266 -19.85 9.66 10.62
C SER A 266 -20.22 8.81 11.82
N SER A 267 -21.45 8.30 11.82
CA SER A 267 -21.99 7.47 12.90
C SER A 267 -21.70 5.98 12.74
N GLY A 268 -21.06 5.58 11.64
CA GLY A 268 -20.79 4.17 11.30
C GLY A 268 -19.45 3.98 10.58
N SER A 269 -19.36 2.90 9.82
CA SER A 269 -18.19 2.61 9.00
C SER A 269 -17.97 3.72 7.96
N PHE A 270 -16.72 3.94 7.61
CA PHE A 270 -16.35 4.81 6.50
C PHE A 270 -15.11 4.21 5.83
N GLY A 271 -14.87 4.58 4.59
CA GLY A 271 -13.67 4.19 3.86
C GLY A 271 -13.03 5.40 3.21
N VAL A 272 -11.71 5.45 3.25
CA VAL A 272 -10.90 6.49 2.63
C VAL A 272 -9.93 5.82 1.67
N THR A 273 -9.84 6.32 0.45
CA THR A 273 -8.86 5.83 -0.53
C THR A 273 -8.33 6.96 -1.39
N ALA A 274 -7.00 6.97 -1.57
CA ALA A 274 -6.31 7.90 -2.45
C ALA A 274 -5.98 7.21 -3.78
N SER A 275 -6.31 7.87 -4.88
CA SER A 275 -5.98 7.42 -6.23
C SER A 275 -4.63 7.97 -6.70
N LEU A 276 -4.01 7.29 -7.66
CA LEU A 276 -2.74 7.70 -8.29
C LEU A 276 -2.79 9.14 -8.84
N ASN A 277 -3.93 9.52 -9.41
CA ASN A 277 -4.18 10.87 -9.95
C ASN A 277 -4.37 11.96 -8.88
N GLY A 278 -4.23 11.63 -7.58
CA GLY A 278 -4.37 12.58 -6.48
C GLY A 278 -5.79 12.87 -6.04
N SER A 279 -6.79 12.15 -6.56
CA SER A 279 -8.14 12.23 -6.01
C SER A 279 -8.22 11.45 -4.70
N LEU A 280 -8.80 12.06 -3.67
CA LEU A 280 -9.21 11.36 -2.46
C LEU A 280 -10.70 11.06 -2.53
N ARG A 281 -11.06 9.81 -2.24
CA ARG A 281 -12.45 9.37 -2.15
C ARG A 281 -12.76 9.04 -0.71
N LEU A 282 -13.85 9.61 -0.21
CA LEU A 282 -14.43 9.30 1.08
C LEU A 282 -15.80 8.66 0.85
N VAL A 283 -16.00 7.49 1.42
CA VAL A 283 -17.31 6.84 1.46
C VAL A 283 -17.79 6.79 2.89
N THR A 284 -18.96 7.38 3.10
CA THR A 284 -19.66 7.37 4.40
C THR A 284 -21.02 6.74 4.24
N PHE A 285 -21.47 6.04 5.27
CA PHE A 285 -22.84 5.54 5.35
C PHE A 285 -23.70 6.55 6.11
N GLU A 286 -24.72 7.09 5.44
CA GLU A 286 -25.70 7.96 6.10
C GLU A 286 -26.71 7.12 6.92
N ASN A 287 -26.98 5.90 6.45
CA ASN A 287 -27.73 4.85 7.13
C ASN A 287 -27.35 3.48 6.51
N GLU A 288 -28.00 2.38 6.95
CA GLU A 288 -27.71 1.01 6.47
C GLU A 288 -27.89 0.81 4.96
N MET A 289 -28.67 1.67 4.28
CA MET A 289 -29.03 1.53 2.86
C MET A 289 -28.52 2.68 1.98
N THR A 290 -27.93 3.72 2.56
CA THR A 290 -27.52 4.92 1.83
C THR A 290 -26.04 5.18 2.04
N LEU A 291 -25.28 5.03 0.96
CA LEU A 291 -23.88 5.40 0.90
C LEU A 291 -23.74 6.77 0.21
N LYS A 292 -22.80 7.57 0.69
CA LYS A 292 -22.39 8.82 0.07
C LYS A 292 -20.93 8.75 -0.30
N ILE A 293 -20.64 9.01 -1.57
CA ILE A 293 -19.27 9.10 -2.08
C ILE A 293 -18.94 10.58 -2.29
N SER A 294 -17.91 11.04 -1.59
CA SER A 294 -17.39 12.40 -1.70
C SER A 294 -15.98 12.36 -2.27
N PHE A 295 -15.64 13.38 -3.06
CA PHE A 295 -14.36 13.48 -3.73
C PHE A 295 -13.69 14.79 -3.34
N THR A 296 -12.38 14.75 -3.20
CA THR A 296 -11.55 15.96 -3.18
C THR A 296 -10.25 15.71 -3.94
N THR A 297 -9.40 16.73 -4.00
CA THR A 297 -8.05 16.64 -4.56
C THR A 297 -7.02 16.78 -3.43
N LEU A 298 -5.96 15.98 -3.52
CA LEU A 298 -4.84 16.02 -2.60
C LEU A 298 -3.73 16.93 -3.15
N PRO A 299 -2.95 17.56 -2.26
CA PRO A 299 -1.76 18.29 -2.67
C PRO A 299 -0.69 17.34 -3.21
N LYS A 300 0.06 17.83 -4.19
CA LYS A 300 1.22 17.15 -4.77
C LYS A 300 2.50 17.61 -4.07
N PHE A 301 3.28 16.67 -3.53
CA PHE A 301 4.49 16.93 -2.75
C PHE A 301 5.79 16.69 -3.52
N PHE A 302 5.72 16.56 -4.84
CA PHE A 302 6.88 16.56 -5.71
C PHE A 302 6.62 17.45 -6.94
N SER A 303 7.55 18.36 -7.21
CA SER A 303 7.46 19.34 -8.30
C SER A 303 7.91 18.79 -9.65
N ASN A 304 8.66 17.68 -9.67
CA ASN A 304 9.44 17.27 -10.84
C ASN A 304 8.83 16.15 -11.67
N ASP A 305 7.66 15.64 -11.30
CA ASP A 305 7.00 14.60 -12.07
C ASP A 305 6.51 15.15 -13.41
N GLN A 306 7.24 14.75 -14.46
CA GLN A 306 7.03 15.14 -15.85
C GLN A 306 5.78 14.47 -16.48
N GLY A 307 4.78 14.12 -15.67
CA GLY A 307 3.53 13.48 -16.10
C GLY A 307 3.54 11.95 -16.07
N TYR A 308 4.60 11.31 -15.57
CA TYR A 308 4.70 9.85 -15.48
C TYR A 308 3.98 9.28 -14.25
N GLU A 309 3.56 10.14 -13.32
CA GLU A 309 3.10 9.76 -11.97
C GLU A 309 4.15 8.95 -11.21
N ASN A 310 5.42 9.24 -11.50
CA ASN A 310 6.58 8.60 -10.89
C ASN A 310 7.61 9.68 -10.53
N PRO A 311 7.81 9.98 -9.24
CA PRO A 311 8.67 11.06 -8.81
C PRO A 311 10.17 10.82 -9.07
N HIS A 312 10.56 9.59 -9.43
CA HIS A 312 11.95 9.24 -9.70
C HIS A 312 12.33 9.38 -11.17
N ILE A 313 11.37 9.42 -12.09
CA ILE A 313 11.62 9.58 -13.52
C ILE A 313 11.85 11.06 -13.83
N LYS A 314 13.03 11.33 -14.40
CA LYS A 314 13.44 12.65 -14.87
C LYS A 314 12.96 12.93 -16.30
N SER A 315 13.08 11.95 -17.20
CA SER A 315 12.68 12.10 -18.61
C SER A 315 12.69 10.74 -19.31
N THR A 316 12.00 10.64 -20.45
CA THR A 316 12.02 9.45 -21.30
C THR A 316 12.18 9.82 -22.78
N TYR A 317 12.57 8.82 -23.57
CA TYR A 317 12.45 8.81 -25.02
C TYR A 317 11.72 7.52 -25.42
N PRO A 318 10.61 7.58 -26.15
CA PRO A 318 9.88 8.79 -26.55
C PRO A 318 9.39 9.59 -25.33
N SER A 319 9.23 10.91 -25.46
CA SER A 319 8.58 11.69 -24.40
C SER A 319 7.05 11.54 -24.50
N ILE A 320 6.34 11.82 -23.41
CA ILE A 320 4.87 11.87 -23.43
C ILE A 320 4.39 12.82 -24.54
N ASP A 321 3.35 12.40 -25.26
CA ASP A 321 2.68 13.13 -26.34
C ASP A 321 3.60 13.52 -27.53
N SER A 322 4.77 12.87 -27.66
CA SER A 322 5.63 13.04 -28.83
C SER A 322 5.20 12.18 -30.01
N SER A 323 5.64 12.59 -31.21
CA SER A 323 5.57 11.80 -32.44
C SER A 323 6.93 11.22 -32.78
N ILE A 324 6.97 9.91 -33.03
CA ILE A 324 8.20 9.17 -33.29
C ILE A 324 8.20 8.46 -34.65
N PRO A 325 9.37 8.32 -35.29
CA PRO A 325 9.46 7.49 -36.49
C PRO A 325 9.14 6.01 -36.21
N LEU A 326 8.64 5.30 -37.22
CA LEU A 326 8.40 3.84 -37.17
C LEU A 326 9.69 3.02 -36.96
N SER A 327 10.85 3.62 -37.16
CA SER A 327 12.17 2.97 -37.17
C SER A 327 12.95 3.09 -35.87
N ILE A 328 12.33 3.57 -34.78
CA ILE A 328 13.07 3.64 -33.50
C ILE A 328 13.38 2.23 -33.00
N THR A 329 14.63 2.03 -32.60
CA THR A 329 15.14 0.73 -32.13
C THR A 329 15.37 0.71 -30.62
N ASN A 330 15.19 1.84 -29.94
CA ASN A 330 15.40 1.96 -28.51
C ASN A 330 14.41 2.94 -27.88
N ILE A 331 14.00 2.62 -26.67
CA ILE A 331 13.44 3.58 -25.71
C ILE A 331 14.45 3.82 -24.60
N ASN A 332 14.39 4.99 -23.96
CA ASN A 332 15.19 5.29 -22.79
C ASN A 332 14.35 5.89 -21.66
N ILE A 333 14.79 5.61 -20.43
CA ILE A 333 14.19 6.14 -19.21
C ILE A 333 15.33 6.67 -18.36
N THR A 334 15.31 7.96 -18.07
CA THR A 334 16.31 8.63 -17.24
C THR A 334 15.71 8.95 -15.88
N TYR A 335 16.42 8.56 -14.81
CA TYR A 335 16.02 8.76 -13.43
C TYR A 335 16.81 9.90 -12.77
N HIS A 336 16.27 10.47 -11.69
CA HIS A 336 16.99 11.46 -10.87
C HIS A 336 18.16 10.83 -10.09
N LEU A 337 18.04 9.55 -9.76
CA LEU A 337 18.99 8.74 -9.00
C LEU A 337 19.55 7.59 -9.85
N SER A 338 20.67 7.00 -9.42
CA SER A 338 21.25 5.84 -10.10
C SER A 338 20.45 4.58 -9.80
N VAL A 339 20.23 3.76 -10.81
CA VAL A 339 19.30 2.63 -10.75
C VAL A 339 19.93 1.32 -11.21
N THR A 340 19.28 0.23 -10.83
CA THR A 340 19.50 -1.11 -11.40
C THR A 340 18.17 -1.70 -11.86
N ILE A 341 18.23 -2.54 -12.87
CA ILE A 341 17.11 -3.33 -13.35
C ILE A 341 16.97 -4.57 -12.46
N SER A 342 15.73 -4.98 -12.29
CA SER A 342 15.30 -6.10 -11.46
C SER A 342 14.52 -7.09 -12.33
N THR A 343 13.59 -7.85 -11.77
CA THR A 343 12.96 -9.01 -12.41
C THR A 343 11.64 -8.73 -13.12
N ASN A 344 10.97 -7.61 -12.82
CA ASN A 344 9.64 -7.33 -13.37
C ASN A 344 9.72 -6.81 -14.82
N ASN A 345 8.60 -6.47 -15.45
CA ASN A 345 8.54 -6.37 -16.91
C ASN A 345 8.29 -4.93 -17.40
N VAL A 346 8.59 -4.74 -18.69
CA VAL A 346 8.15 -3.60 -19.48
C VAL A 346 7.25 -4.12 -20.60
N SER A 347 6.07 -3.52 -20.73
CA SER A 347 5.08 -3.90 -21.73
C SER A 347 4.73 -2.71 -22.62
N ILE A 348 4.75 -2.92 -23.93
CA ILE A 348 4.41 -1.91 -24.94
C ILE A 348 3.09 -2.31 -25.59
N TYR A 349 2.15 -1.38 -25.61
CA TYR A 349 0.81 -1.60 -26.15
C TYR A 349 0.49 -0.60 -27.26
N GLN A 350 -0.33 -1.04 -28.21
CA GLN A 350 -0.96 -0.20 -29.22
C GLN A 350 -2.45 -0.07 -28.97
N TYR A 351 -2.98 1.15 -29.12
CA TYR A 351 -4.40 1.41 -29.23
C TYR A 351 -4.94 1.07 -30.62
N ILE A 352 -6.04 0.32 -30.67
CA ILE A 352 -6.89 0.23 -31.84
C ILE A 352 -8.11 1.12 -31.58
N ASN A 353 -8.45 2.00 -32.52
CA ASN A 353 -9.72 2.72 -32.42
C ASN A 353 -10.89 1.72 -32.45
N ASN A 354 -11.85 1.89 -31.54
CA ASN A 354 -13.13 1.17 -31.37
C ASN A 354 -13.19 -0.09 -30.49
N ASP A 355 -12.08 -0.67 -30.04
CA ASP A 355 -12.11 -1.76 -29.04
C ASP A 355 -11.24 -1.39 -27.84
N ASP A 356 -11.82 -1.43 -26.63
CA ASP A 356 -11.14 -1.09 -25.37
C ASP A 356 -9.97 -2.03 -25.00
N ILE A 357 -9.70 -3.04 -25.84
CA ILE A 357 -8.66 -4.06 -25.64
C ILE A 357 -7.40 -3.67 -26.42
N PRO A 358 -6.34 -3.20 -25.75
CA PRO A 358 -5.09 -2.81 -26.39
C PRO A 358 -4.31 -4.04 -26.91
N ILE A 359 -3.60 -3.89 -28.03
CA ILE A 359 -2.71 -4.95 -28.55
C ILE A 359 -1.36 -4.87 -27.83
N LEU A 360 -0.93 -5.96 -27.19
CA LEU A 360 0.44 -6.10 -26.70
C LEU A 360 1.40 -6.25 -27.90
N ARG A 361 2.34 -5.30 -28.05
CA ARG A 361 3.31 -5.27 -29.15
C ARG A 361 4.68 -5.79 -28.77
N GLN A 362 5.09 -5.59 -27.52
CA GLN A 362 6.33 -6.14 -27.01
C GLN A 362 6.22 -6.33 -25.51
N PHE A 363 6.75 -7.43 -25.02
CA PHE A 363 6.90 -7.75 -23.61
C PHE A 363 8.37 -8.05 -23.34
N VAL A 364 8.97 -7.33 -22.39
CA VAL A 364 10.39 -7.46 -22.08
C VAL A 364 10.56 -7.69 -20.58
N PRO A 365 11.05 -8.88 -20.16
CA PRO A 365 11.36 -9.12 -18.76
C PRO A 365 12.65 -8.41 -18.37
N GLY A 366 12.75 -7.93 -17.12
CA GLY A 366 13.87 -7.11 -16.66
C GLY A 366 15.25 -7.78 -16.73
N ASN A 367 15.30 -9.13 -16.66
CA ASN A 367 16.53 -9.90 -16.86
C ASN A 367 16.93 -10.11 -18.33
N SER A 368 16.22 -9.48 -19.28
CA SER A 368 16.48 -9.61 -20.71
C SER A 368 17.76 -8.89 -21.15
N PRO A 369 18.51 -9.43 -22.13
CA PRO A 369 19.64 -8.74 -22.76
C PRO A 369 19.24 -7.50 -23.59
N TYR A 370 17.94 -7.17 -23.66
CA TYR A 370 17.47 -5.94 -24.29
C TYR A 370 17.78 -4.68 -23.50
N PHE A 371 18.14 -4.81 -22.22
CA PHE A 371 18.46 -3.65 -21.40
C PHE A 371 19.96 -3.34 -21.33
N SER A 372 20.26 -2.05 -21.26
CA SER A 372 21.61 -1.55 -21.01
C SER A 372 21.57 -0.25 -20.20
N TYR A 373 22.69 0.10 -19.58
CA TYR A 373 22.83 1.29 -18.73
C TYR A 373 23.68 2.34 -19.42
N SER A 374 23.38 3.61 -19.15
CA SER A 374 24.35 4.69 -19.29
C SER A 374 25.51 4.50 -18.31
N SER A 375 26.63 5.19 -18.58
CA SER A 375 27.83 5.16 -17.73
C SER A 375 27.57 5.62 -16.28
N ASP A 376 26.65 6.57 -16.07
CA ASP A 376 26.25 7.07 -14.75
C ASP A 376 25.16 6.23 -14.05
N LYS A 377 24.69 5.17 -14.72
CA LYS A 377 23.60 4.29 -14.28
C LYS A 377 22.28 5.01 -13.98
N LYS A 378 22.06 6.21 -14.52
CA LYS A 378 20.79 6.93 -14.35
C LYS A 378 19.82 6.69 -15.50
N THR A 379 20.33 6.29 -16.66
CA THR A 379 19.51 6.01 -17.84
C THR A 379 19.52 4.52 -18.16
N ILE A 380 18.33 3.96 -18.26
CA ILE A 380 18.09 2.62 -18.79
C ILE A 380 17.70 2.77 -20.26
N ASN A 381 18.39 2.03 -21.13
CA ASN A 381 18.02 1.89 -22.53
C ASN A 381 17.47 0.49 -22.74
N MET A 382 16.32 0.39 -23.43
CA MET A 382 15.71 -0.87 -23.80
C MET A 382 15.60 -0.95 -25.32
N LYS A 383 16.12 -2.04 -25.88
CA LYS A 383 15.96 -2.36 -27.31
C LYS A 383 14.51 -2.68 -27.63
N VAL A 384 14.06 -2.14 -28.75
CA VAL A 384 12.73 -2.31 -29.31
C VAL A 384 12.84 -3.07 -30.62
N LEU A 385 11.91 -3.98 -30.87
CA LEU A 385 11.87 -4.71 -32.14
C LEU A 385 11.32 -3.80 -33.24
N GLU A 386 11.81 -3.97 -34.47
CA GLU A 386 11.30 -3.21 -35.63
C GLU A 386 9.79 -3.41 -35.86
N SER A 387 9.22 -4.52 -35.37
CA SER A 387 7.80 -4.82 -35.45
C SER A 387 6.94 -4.12 -34.39
N THR A 388 7.54 -3.48 -33.38
CA THR A 388 6.81 -2.94 -32.23
C THR A 388 6.06 -1.65 -32.55
N PHE A 389 6.75 -0.66 -33.13
CA PHE A 389 6.17 0.64 -33.51
C PHE A 389 5.94 0.73 -35.02
N ASN A 390 5.39 -0.33 -35.62
CA ASN A 390 5.37 -0.47 -37.07
C ASN A 390 4.09 0.07 -37.76
N GLN A 391 3.10 0.54 -37.00
CA GLN A 391 1.88 1.12 -37.57
C GLN A 391 1.96 2.64 -37.59
N PRO A 392 1.75 3.30 -38.74
CA PRO A 392 1.72 4.76 -38.84
C PRO A 392 0.47 5.35 -38.16
N ASN A 393 0.57 6.60 -37.70
CA ASN A 393 -0.53 7.37 -37.09
C ASN A 393 -1.25 6.61 -35.97
N SER A 394 -0.50 5.79 -35.23
CA SER A 394 -1.05 4.92 -34.19
C SER A 394 -0.60 5.39 -32.81
N ASN A 395 -1.49 5.27 -31.83
CA ASN A 395 -1.19 5.61 -30.45
C ASN A 395 -0.62 4.40 -29.72
N TYR A 396 0.47 4.61 -29.00
CA TYR A 396 1.10 3.60 -28.17
C TYR A 396 1.21 4.09 -26.74
N TYR A 397 1.31 3.15 -25.81
CA TYR A 397 1.70 3.44 -24.45
C TYR A 397 2.60 2.35 -23.89
N ILE A 398 3.40 2.73 -22.90
CA ILE A 398 4.34 1.84 -22.23
C ILE A 398 3.95 1.72 -20.76
N VAL A 399 3.92 0.48 -20.28
CA VAL A 399 3.74 0.13 -18.88
C VAL A 399 5.07 -0.39 -18.36
N ILE A 400 5.50 0.16 -17.23
CA ILE A 400 6.66 -0.31 -16.49
C ILE A 400 6.12 -0.85 -15.17
N ASP A 401 6.33 -2.13 -14.89
CA ASP A 401 5.89 -2.73 -13.64
C ASP A 401 6.65 -2.10 -12.45
N GLY A 402 6.00 -1.99 -11.29
CA GLY A 402 6.70 -1.68 -10.04
C GLY A 402 7.82 -2.70 -9.81
N ASN A 403 8.95 -2.29 -9.21
CA ASN A 403 10.14 -3.15 -9.03
C ASN A 403 10.77 -3.69 -10.33
N MET A 404 10.41 -3.16 -11.50
CA MET A 404 11.24 -3.32 -12.71
C MET A 404 12.59 -2.62 -12.53
N VAL A 405 12.57 -1.49 -11.83
CA VAL A 405 13.75 -0.70 -11.50
C VAL A 405 13.90 -0.57 -9.99
N ARG A 406 15.13 -0.61 -9.50
CA ARG A 406 15.51 -0.46 -8.10
C ARG A 406 16.52 0.67 -7.93
N ASP A 407 16.52 1.30 -6.77
CA ASP A 407 17.60 2.20 -6.38
C ASP A 407 18.93 1.43 -6.28
N TRP A 408 19.97 1.91 -6.94
CA TRP A 408 21.28 1.26 -6.96
C TRP A 408 21.89 1.15 -5.56
N LYS A 409 21.70 2.15 -4.69
CA LYS A 409 22.36 2.20 -3.38
C LYS A 409 21.72 1.28 -2.34
N SER A 410 20.39 1.30 -2.27
CA SER A 410 19.63 0.58 -1.24
C SER A 410 19.03 -0.73 -1.74
N ASN A 411 19.07 -0.99 -3.05
CA ASN A 411 18.43 -2.13 -3.69
C ASN A 411 16.91 -2.24 -3.45
N ASN A 412 16.27 -1.11 -3.11
CA ASN A 412 14.82 -1.07 -2.90
C ASN A 412 14.08 -0.89 -4.23
N PRO A 413 12.89 -1.51 -4.35
CA PRO A 413 12.02 -1.34 -5.51
C PRO A 413 11.58 0.12 -5.69
N LEU A 414 11.56 0.58 -6.93
CA LEU A 414 10.99 1.87 -7.32
C LEU A 414 9.63 1.68 -7.98
N LEU A 415 8.80 2.72 -7.87
CA LEU A 415 7.52 2.78 -8.54
C LEU A 415 7.70 2.62 -10.06
N GLY A 416 6.72 2.00 -10.71
CA GLY A 416 6.68 1.83 -12.16
C GLY A 416 6.01 3.00 -12.88
N VAL A 417 5.50 2.74 -14.08
CA VAL A 417 4.65 3.65 -14.85
C VAL A 417 3.41 2.88 -15.26
N VAL A 418 2.25 3.36 -14.81
CA VAL A 418 0.98 2.68 -15.05
C VAL A 418 0.43 2.97 -16.45
N ARG A 419 -0.59 2.18 -16.84
CA ARG A 419 -1.32 2.33 -18.10
C ARG A 419 -1.68 3.79 -18.38
N ASN A 420 -1.53 4.21 -19.63
CA ASN A 420 -1.93 5.52 -20.16
C ASN A 420 -1.17 6.75 -19.65
N ARG A 421 -0.09 6.58 -18.87
CA ARG A 421 0.75 7.69 -18.44
C ARG A 421 1.85 8.01 -19.44
N TRP A 422 2.57 6.99 -19.88
CA TRP A 422 3.58 7.14 -20.92
C TRP A 422 2.99 6.79 -22.29
N LYS A 423 2.39 7.79 -22.95
CA LYS A 423 1.73 7.67 -24.26
C LYS A 423 2.39 8.56 -25.31
N PHE A 424 2.40 8.12 -26.56
CA PHE A 424 2.96 8.84 -27.71
C PHE A 424 2.39 8.25 -29.01
N ASN A 425 2.65 8.90 -30.14
CA ASN A 425 2.19 8.43 -31.45
C ASN A 425 3.35 8.20 -32.44
N THR A 426 3.06 7.44 -33.49
CA THR A 426 3.94 7.20 -34.64
C THR A 426 3.51 7.96 -35.88
#